data_AF-A0A4U1G152-F1
#
_entry.id   AF-A0A4U1G152-F1
#
_cell.length_a   1.000
_cell.length_b   1.000
_cell.length_c   1.000
_cell.angle_alpha   90.00
_cell.angle_beta   90.00
_cell.angle_gamma   90.00
#
_symmetry.space_group_name_H-M   'P 1'
#
loop_
_entity.id
_entity.type
_entity.pdbx_description
1 polymer ?
#
loop_
_entity_poly.entity_id
_entity_poly.type
_entity_poly.pdbx_seq_one_letter_code
_entity_poly.pdbx_strand_id
1 'polypeptide(L)' 'MFSGTFVNIQENLLVIFDELFKGTNVKDAYDTTLAVSKAYAQYRNCMFIISTHIIEVGEALREEVEGLQFRRPITIGKR' A
#
# COMPACT_ATOMS: atom_id res chain seq x y z
N MET A 1 30.78 -29.54 -7.48
CA MET A 1 30.29 -28.32 -8.15
C MET A 1 28.79 -28.26 -7.93
N PHE A 2 28.33 -27.56 -6.90
CA PHE A 2 26.89 -27.42 -6.63
C PHE A 2 26.36 -26.31 -7.54
N SER A 3 25.64 -26.69 -8.60
CA SER A 3 24.90 -25.76 -9.44
C SER A 3 23.57 -25.43 -8.74
N GLY A 4 23.63 -24.53 -7.76
CA GLY A 4 22.45 -23.88 -7.21
C GLY A 4 22.22 -22.56 -7.94
N THR A 5 21.02 -22.36 -8.48
CA THR A 5 20.61 -21.05 -9.01
C THR A 5 20.34 -20.13 -7.82
N PHE A 6 21.23 -19.19 -7.56
CA PHE A 6 20.97 -18.11 -6.62
C PHE A 6 19.96 -17.15 -7.25
N VAL A 7 18.72 -17.14 -6.79
CA VAL A 7 17.77 -16.07 -7.09
C VAL A 7 18.18 -14.88 -6.22
N ASN A 8 18.90 -13.93 -6.81
CA ASN A 8 19.25 -12.69 -6.17
C ASN A 8 18.00 -11.80 -6.10
N ILE A 9 17.43 -11.62 -4.90
CA ILE A 9 16.24 -10.80 -4.69
C ILE A 9 16.65 -9.33 -4.45
N GLN A 10 17.39 -8.74 -5.39
CA GLN A 10 17.68 -7.30 -5.44
C GLN A 10 16.71 -6.55 -6.37
N GLU A 11 15.49 -7.05 -6.52
CA GLU A 11 14.49 -6.44 -7.39
C GLU A 11 13.72 -5.36 -6.61
N ASN A 12 13.71 -4.13 -7.13
CA ASN A 12 12.82 -3.09 -6.65
C ASN A 12 11.37 -3.53 -6.92
N LEU A 13 10.63 -3.87 -5.87
CA LEU A 13 9.28 -4.41 -6.01
C LEU A 13 8.25 -3.29 -6.02
N LEU A 14 7.42 -3.22 -7.08
CA LEU A 14 6.22 -2.40 -7.13
C LEU A 14 4.98 -3.28 -6.95
N VAL A 15 4.19 -3.01 -5.91
CA VAL A 15 2.92 -3.71 -5.66
C VAL A 15 1.77 -2.71 -5.70
N ILE A 16 0.72 -3.04 -6.44
CA ILE A 16 -0.49 -2.21 -6.57
C ILE A 16 -1.69 -3.01 -6.08
N PHE A 17 -2.41 -2.48 -5.10
CA PHE A 17 -3.66 -3.03 -4.60
C PHE A 17 -4.81 -2.12 -5.02
N ASP A 18 -5.76 -2.66 -5.78
CA ASP A 18 -7.05 -2.03 -6.02
C ASP A 18 -8.03 -2.50 -4.94
N GLU A 19 -8.10 -1.71 -3.86
CA GLU A 19 -8.73 -2.04 -2.57
C GLU A 19 -8.06 -3.21 -1.84
N LEU A 20 -7.40 -2.90 -0.72
CA LEU A 20 -6.74 -3.92 0.10
C LEU A 20 -7.74 -4.91 0.73
N PHE A 21 -8.95 -4.44 1.07
CA PHE A 21 -10.01 -5.22 1.70
C PHE A 21 -11.36 -4.99 1.03
N LYS A 22 -12.09 -6.08 0.76
CA LYS A 22 -13.47 -6.08 0.24
C LYS A 22 -14.48 -6.60 1.27
N GLY A 23 -14.34 -6.17 2.52
CA GLY A 23 -15.22 -6.57 3.62
C GLY A 23 -16.48 -5.71 3.70
N THR A 24 -17.58 -6.29 4.20
CA THR A 24 -18.85 -5.56 4.42
C THR A 24 -18.78 -4.59 5.60
N ASN A 25 -17.80 -4.76 6.49
CA ASN A 25 -17.60 -3.93 7.67
C ASN A 25 -16.51 -2.88 7.41
N VAL A 26 -16.93 -1.62 7.34
CA VAL A 26 -16.05 -0.46 7.11
C VAL A 26 -14.96 -0.35 8.17
N LYS A 27 -15.27 -0.71 9.43
CA LYS A 27 -14.29 -0.63 10.53
C LYS A 27 -13.16 -1.64 10.35
N ASP A 28 -13.49 -2.87 9.95
CA ASP A 28 -12.47 -3.91 9.75
C ASP A 28 -11.59 -3.58 8.53
N ALA A 29 -12.20 -3.01 7.47
CA ALA A 29 -11.47 -2.53 6.32
C ALA A 29 -10.52 -1.38 6.67
N TYR A 30 -10.96 -0.45 7.52
CA TYR A 30 -10.13 0.63 8.06
C TYR A 30 -8.95 0.07 8.87
N ASP A 31 -9.24 -0.71 9.92
CA ASP A 31 -8.25 -1.22 10.87
C ASP A 31 -7.19 -2.05 10.14
N THR A 32 -7.62 -2.86 9.17
CA THR A 32 -6.69 -3.73 8.44
C THR A 32 -5.88 -2.96 7.40
N THR A 33 -6.48 -2.02 6.67
CA THR A 33 -5.73 -1.19 5.71
C THR A 33 -4.68 -0.35 6.43
N LEU A 34 -5.01 0.19 7.61
CA LEU A 34 -4.06 0.94 8.44
C LEU A 34 -2.90 0.06 8.90
N ALA A 35 -3.19 -1.10 9.50
CA ALA A 35 -2.18 -2.01 10.03
C ALA A 35 -1.24 -2.54 8.94
N VAL A 36 -1.79 -2.97 7.80
CA VAL A 36 -1.00 -3.50 6.69
C VAL A 36 -0.15 -2.40 6.04
N SER A 37 -0.69 -1.19 5.86
CA SER A 37 0.08 -0.07 5.30
C SER A 37 1.27 0.32 6.19
N LYS A 38 1.08 0.32 7.52
CA LYS A 38 2.18 0.54 8.47
C LYS A 38 3.26 -0.54 8.38
N ALA A 39 2.85 -1.81 8.26
CA ALA A 39 3.79 -2.91 8.08
C ALA A 39 4.56 -2.77 6.75
N TYR A 40 3.88 -2.43 5.65
CA TYR A 40 4.49 -2.26 4.33
C TYR A 40 5.45 -1.08 4.26
N ALA A 41 5.20 -0.01 5.00
CA ALA A 41 6.10 1.15 5.07
C ALA A 41 7.50 0.82 5.62
N GLN A 42 7.67 -0.30 6.33
CA GLN A 42 8.97 -0.74 6.85
C GLN A 42 9.91 -1.27 5.75
N TYR A 43 9.38 -1.68 4.60
CA TYR A 43 10.19 -2.21 3.50
C TYR A 43 10.71 -1.09 2.60
N ARG A 44 12.00 -0.76 2.73
CA ARG A 44 12.63 0.38 2.02
C ARG A 44 12.97 0.10 0.55
N ASN A 45 12.95 -1.16 0.13
CA ASN A 45 13.27 -1.59 -1.24
C ASN A 45 12.01 -1.87 -2.09
N CYS A 46 10.84 -1.46 -1.61
CA CYS A 46 9.56 -1.72 -2.25
C CYS A 46 8.75 -0.42 -2.34
N MET A 47 7.92 -0.30 -3.38
CA MET A 47 6.91 0.74 -3.50
C MET A 47 5.53 0.09 -3.50
N PHE A 48 4.68 0.50 -2.57
CA PHE A 48 3.30 0.02 -2.46
C PHE A 48 2.34 1.14 -2.85
N ILE A 49 1.42 0.85 -3.76
CA ILE A 49 0.32 1.74 -4.14
C ILE A 49 -0.97 1.07 -3.71
N ILE A 50 -1.70 1.70 -2.80
CA ILE A 50 -2.98 1.17 -2.29
C ILE A 50 -4.08 2.15 -2.69
N SER A 51 -4.97 1.72 -3.57
CA SER A 51 -6.23 2.39 -3.82
C SER A 51 -7.20 2.06 -2.69
N THR A 52 -7.79 3.07 -2.07
CA THR A 52 -8.85 2.90 -1.07
C THR A 52 -9.83 4.05 -1.13
N HIS A 53 -11.10 3.76 -0.86
CA HIS A 53 -12.14 4.77 -0.67
C HIS A 53 -12.21 5.27 0.80
N ILE A 54 -11.41 4.68 1.71
CA ILE A 54 -11.38 5.01 3.14
C ILE A 54 -10.30 6.09 3.38
N ILE A 55 -10.68 7.36 3.24
CA ILE A 55 -9.77 8.51 3.26
C ILE A 55 -9.08 8.66 4.63
N GLU A 56 -9.80 8.32 5.70
CA GLU A 56 -9.38 8.42 7.09
C GLU A 56 -8.11 7.59 7.38
N VAL A 57 -7.88 6.50 6.63
CA VAL A 57 -6.65 5.71 6.74
C VAL A 57 -5.44 6.52 6.28
N GLY A 58 -5.60 7.29 5.20
CA GLY A 58 -4.54 8.15 4.66
C GLY A 58 -4.17 9.29 5.62
N GLU A 59 -5.15 9.81 6.35
CA GLU A 59 -4.92 10.82 7.40
C GLU A 59 -4.15 10.24 8.58
N ALA A 60 -4.58 9.09 9.10
CA ALA A 60 -3.90 8.41 10.21
C ALA A 60 -2.45 8.01 9.87
N LEU A 61 -2.20 7.52 8.65
CA LEU A 61 -0.84 7.14 8.23
C LEU A 61 0.09 8.35 8.07
N ARG A 62 -0.43 9.54 7.81
CA ARG A 62 0.38 10.75 7.57
C ARG A 62 1.16 11.19 8.82
N GLU A 63 0.63 10.90 10.00
CA GLU A 63 1.26 11.24 11.27
C GLU A 63 2.35 10.23 11.67
N GLU A 64 2.24 8.99 11.19
CA GLU A 64 3.05 7.87 11.68
C GLU A 64 4.06 7.32 10.65
N VAL A 65 3.89 7.61 9.36
CA VAL A 65 4.68 7.00 8.29
C VAL A 65 5.44 8.05 7.47
N GLU A 66 6.77 8.01 7.56
CA GLU A 66 7.65 8.82 6.71
C GLU A 66 7.70 8.29 5.27
N GLY A 67 7.71 9.21 4.30
CA GLY A 67 7.77 8.86 2.87
C GLY A 67 6.42 8.48 2.25
N LEU A 68 5.34 8.51 3.02
CA LEU A 68 3.98 8.32 2.51
C LEU A 68 3.59 9.45 1.56
N GLN A 69 3.01 9.10 0.41
CA GLN A 69 2.44 10.04 -0.54
C GLN A 69 0.95 9.76 -0.70
N PHE A 70 0.11 10.68 -0.24
CA PHE A 70 -1.34 10.59 -0.42
C PHE A 70 -1.77 11.37 -1.67
N ARG A 71 -2.44 10.72 -2.62
CA ARG A 71 -2.97 11.34 -3.84
C ARG A 71 -4.45 11.04 -4.00
N ARG A 72 -5.22 12.06 -4.38
CA ARG A 72 -6.61 11.88 -4.83
C ARG A 72 -6.61 11.59 -6.33
N PRO A 73 -7.48 10.68 -6.83
CA PRO A 73 -7.59 10.45 -8.25
C PRO A 73 -7.97 11.75 -8.98
N ILE A 74 -7.40 11.96 -10.15
CA ILE A 74 -7.81 13.07 -11.02
C ILE A 74 -9.25 12.79 -11.50
N THR A 75 -10.17 13.69 -11.19
CA THR A 75 -11.51 13.68 -11.79
C THR A 75 -11.43 14.39 -13.13
N ILE A 76 -11.25 13.64 -14.23
CA ILE A 76 -11.48 14.21 -15.56
C ILE A 76 -12.98 14.37 -15.70
N GLY A 77 -13.44 15.61 -15.88
CA GLY A 77 -14.85 15.93 -16.03
C GLY A 77 -15.51 14.99 -17.03
N LYS A 78 -16.54 14.27 -16.58
CA LYS A 78 -17.46 13.63 -17.50
C LYS A 78 -18.03 14.75 -18.37
N ARG A 79 -17.69 14.74 -19.65
CA ARG A 79 -18.46 15.48 -20.65
C ARG A 79 -19.89 14.96 -20.67
#